data_AF-A0A1G9MKX6-F1
#
_entry.id   AF-A0A1G9MKX6-F1
#
_cell.length_a   1.000
_cell.length_b   1.000
_cell.length_c   1.000
_cell.angle_alpha   90.00
_cell.angle_beta   90.00
_cell.angle_gamma   90.00
#
_symmetry.space_group_name_H-M   'P 1'
#
loop_
_entity.id
_entity.type
_entity.pdbx_description
1 polymer ?
#
loop_
_entity_poly.entity_id
_entity_poly.type
_entity_poly.pdbx_seq_one_letter_code
_entity_poly.pdbx_strand_id
1 'polypeptide(L)'
;MPTPPQRPADAALLHHLRTRRDELLPEVPLKAIADKVARTAGYNFYPNKLRRIESGETSASDLDYAWVAWAVNATPNQVEEVGRPEAARLLREIIDKHSPKDTILSAVLAPDVTPDAVQKHLRQKLEEIRSAPNFTPEERASMEEFLIAQIELLLQNVGRQMEMLRSR
;
A
#
# COMPACT_ATOMS: atom_id res chain seq x y z
N MET A 1 24.74 -21.27 6.39
CA MET A 1 23.76 -20.17 6.31
C MET A 1 22.60 -20.51 7.23
N PRO A 2 22.26 -19.73 8.26
CA PRO A 2 21.06 -20.00 9.04
C PRO A 2 19.84 -19.83 8.12
N THR A 3 19.00 -20.86 8.05
CA THR A 3 17.72 -20.82 7.34
C THR A 3 16.91 -19.66 7.90
N PRO A 4 16.41 -18.73 7.06
CA PRO A 4 15.56 -17.67 7.57
C PRO A 4 14.38 -18.29 8.33
N PRO A 5 13.96 -17.71 9.47
CA PRO A 5 12.81 -18.22 10.21
C PRO A 5 11.64 -18.36 9.25
N GLN A 6 11.07 -19.56 9.20
CA GLN A 6 10.02 -19.92 8.25
C GLN A 6 8.76 -19.13 8.63
N ARG A 7 8.57 -17.97 8.01
CA ARG A 7 7.42 -17.11 8.27
C ARG A 7 6.16 -17.78 7.74
N PRO A 8 5.04 -17.70 8.47
CA PRO A 8 3.71 -17.99 7.92
C PRO A 8 3.46 -17.19 6.63
N ALA A 9 2.70 -17.76 5.68
CA ALA A 9 2.50 -17.17 4.35
C ALA A 9 1.88 -15.75 4.40
N ASP A 10 0.99 -15.53 5.34
CA ASP A 10 0.34 -14.25 5.61
C ASP A 10 1.32 -13.20 6.16
N ALA A 11 2.17 -13.59 7.13
CA ALA A 11 3.24 -12.73 7.64
C ALA A 11 4.29 -12.41 6.56
N ALA A 12 4.58 -13.38 5.69
CA ALA A 12 5.49 -13.21 4.57
C ALA A 12 4.96 -12.22 3.53
N LEU A 13 3.65 -12.22 3.23
CA LEU A 13 3.02 -11.25 2.36
C LEU A 13 3.16 -9.82 2.89
N LEU A 14 2.80 -9.59 4.16
CA LEU A 14 2.90 -8.27 4.77
C LEU A 14 4.35 -7.76 4.78
N HIS A 15 5.29 -8.63 5.12
CA HIS A 15 6.71 -8.31 5.08
C HIS A 15 7.19 -7.96 3.66
N HIS A 16 6.82 -8.77 2.67
CA HIS A 16 7.16 -8.54 1.26
C HIS A 16 6.63 -7.19 0.79
N LEU A 17 5.34 -6.91 0.98
CA LEU A 17 4.73 -5.65 0.55
C LEU A 17 5.34 -4.43 1.23
N ARG A 18 5.68 -4.53 2.52
CA ARG A 18 6.32 -3.43 3.25
C ARG A 18 7.75 -3.15 2.78
N THR A 19 8.53 -4.21 2.55
CA THR A 19 9.96 -4.14 2.22
C THR A 19 10.24 -4.07 0.73
N ARG A 20 9.21 -4.18 -0.11
CA ARG A 20 9.30 -4.10 -1.56
C ARG A 20 9.96 -2.78 -1.95
N ARG A 21 11.13 -2.88 -2.56
CA ARG A 21 11.87 -1.76 -3.15
C ARG A 21 11.62 -1.76 -4.65
N ASP A 22 10.41 -1.38 -5.03
CA ASP A 22 10.14 -0.99 -6.42
C ASP A 22 10.53 0.49 -6.54
N GLU A 23 11.00 0.95 -7.70
CA GLU A 23 11.62 2.29 -7.93
C GLU A 23 10.82 3.51 -7.40
N LEU A 24 9.55 3.32 -7.01
CA LEU A 24 8.61 4.37 -6.60
C LEU A 24 8.06 4.21 -5.18
N LEU A 25 8.24 3.06 -4.54
CA LEU A 25 7.74 2.80 -3.20
C LEU A 25 8.92 2.44 -2.29
N PRO A 26 9.43 3.39 -1.49
CA PRO A 26 10.46 3.07 -0.52
C PRO A 26 9.89 2.14 0.56
N GLU A 27 10.79 1.40 1.21
CA GLU A 27 10.43 0.57 2.36
C GLU A 27 9.63 1.39 3.38
N VAL A 28 8.46 0.89 3.77
CA VAL A 28 7.63 1.59 4.74
C VAL A 28 8.11 1.24 6.16
N PRO A 29 8.46 2.23 6.99
CA PRO A 29 8.83 1.95 8.37
C PRO A 29 7.64 1.39 9.16
N LEU A 30 7.89 0.43 10.05
CA LEU A 30 6.86 -0.14 10.94
C LEU A 30 6.09 0.93 11.72
N LYS A 31 6.78 2.01 12.12
CA LYS A 31 6.18 3.15 12.80
C LYS A 31 5.15 3.87 11.93
N ALA A 32 5.46 4.10 10.65
CA ALA A 32 4.56 4.78 9.73
C ALA A 32 3.27 3.98 9.51
N ILE A 33 3.37 2.65 9.42
CA ILE A 33 2.20 1.76 9.33
C ILE A 33 1.37 1.85 10.60
N ALA A 34 2.00 1.72 11.76
CA ALA A 34 1.29 1.77 13.05
C ALA A 34 0.58 3.10 13.27
N ASP A 35 1.24 4.23 12.95
CA ASP A 35 0.66 5.56 13.06
C ASP A 35 -0.49 5.77 12.06
N LYS A 36 -0.42 5.18 10.85
CA LYS A 36 -1.52 5.21 9.87
C LYS A 36 -2.73 4.46 10.41
N VAL A 37 -2.53 3.21 10.84
CA VAL A 37 -3.61 2.37 11.40
C VAL A 37 -4.23 3.04 12.62
N ALA A 38 -3.41 3.54 13.55
CA ALA A 38 -3.93 4.16 14.76
C ALA A 38 -4.80 5.40 14.48
N ARG A 39 -4.38 6.24 13.52
CA ARG A 39 -5.14 7.43 13.12
C ARG A 39 -6.47 7.09 12.45
N THR A 40 -6.47 6.13 11.53
CA THR A 40 -7.66 5.82 10.72
C THR A 40 -8.64 4.90 11.46
N ALA A 41 -8.13 3.91 12.19
CA ALA A 41 -8.96 2.92 12.86
C ALA A 41 -9.53 3.39 14.20
N GLY A 42 -9.00 4.49 14.76
CA GLY A 42 -9.49 5.07 16.02
C GLY A 42 -9.13 4.26 17.27
N TYR A 43 -8.13 3.37 17.19
CA TYR A 43 -7.61 2.61 18.33
C TYR A 43 -6.08 2.58 18.33
N ASN A 44 -5.48 2.32 19.50
CA ASN A 44 -4.03 2.29 19.64
C ASN A 44 -3.43 1.08 18.92
N PHE A 45 -2.60 1.33 17.91
CA PHE A 45 -1.83 0.33 17.19
C PHE A 45 -0.33 0.63 17.31
N TYR A 46 0.47 -0.36 17.73
CA TYR A 46 1.87 -0.13 18.11
C TYR A 46 2.85 -0.79 17.13
N PRO A 47 4.02 -0.18 16.86
CA PRO A 47 5.04 -0.76 15.96
C PRO A 47 5.53 -2.14 16.43
N ASN A 48 5.60 -2.36 17.75
CA ASN A 48 5.98 -3.66 18.31
C ASN A 48 4.96 -4.75 18.01
N LYS A 49 3.66 -4.41 17.96
CA LYS A 49 2.60 -5.36 17.58
C LYS A 49 2.79 -5.80 16.13
N LEU A 50 3.02 -4.84 15.22
CA LEU A 50 3.31 -5.10 13.81
C LEU A 50 4.54 -5.98 13.62
N ARG A 51 5.64 -5.68 14.35
CA ARG A 51 6.87 -6.47 14.29
C ARG A 51 6.63 -7.94 14.63
N ARG A 52 5.80 -8.22 15.65
CA ARG A 52 5.46 -9.59 16.09
C ARG A 52 4.56 -10.32 15.08
N ILE A 53 3.70 -9.57 14.39
CA ILE A 53 2.87 -10.09 13.29
C ILE A 53 3.79 -10.46 12.10
N GLU A 54 4.66 -9.55 11.64
CA GLU A 54 5.57 -9.79 10.52
C GLU A 54 6.61 -10.89 10.79
N SER A 55 7.03 -11.06 12.05
CA SER A 55 7.94 -12.14 12.42
C SER A 55 7.25 -13.50 12.54
N GLY A 56 5.93 -13.55 12.55
CA GLY A 56 5.15 -14.76 12.85
C GLY A 56 5.19 -15.16 14.34
N GLU A 57 5.70 -14.29 15.22
CA GLU A 57 5.71 -14.54 16.67
C GLU A 57 4.28 -14.53 17.26
N THR A 58 3.36 -13.83 16.61
CA THR A 58 1.96 -13.78 17.01
C THR A 58 1.05 -13.79 15.78
N SER A 59 0.02 -14.64 15.79
CA SER A 59 -1.01 -14.61 14.76
C SER A 59 -1.85 -13.34 14.92
N ALA A 60 -1.96 -12.54 13.85
CA ALA A 60 -2.84 -11.38 13.84
C ALA A 60 -4.31 -11.81 13.89
N SER A 61 -5.13 -11.01 14.57
CA SER A 61 -6.58 -11.06 14.35
C SER A 61 -6.89 -10.64 12.91
N ASP A 62 -7.98 -11.13 12.33
CA ASP A 62 -8.32 -10.79 10.94
C ASP A 62 -8.54 -9.28 10.75
N LEU A 63 -9.05 -8.60 11.77
CA LEU A 63 -9.19 -7.14 11.78
C LEU A 63 -7.83 -6.43 11.78
N ASP A 64 -6.91 -6.82 12.67
CA ASP A 64 -5.56 -6.23 12.69
C ASP A 64 -4.83 -6.52 11.38
N TYR A 65 -4.98 -7.73 10.85
CA TYR A 65 -4.40 -8.11 9.57
C TYR A 65 -4.93 -7.25 8.43
N ALA A 66 -6.26 -7.05 8.35
CA ALA A 66 -6.89 -6.21 7.34
C ALA A 66 -6.41 -4.74 7.41
N TRP A 67 -6.26 -4.18 8.61
CA TRP A 67 -5.72 -2.83 8.78
C TRP A 67 -4.27 -2.70 8.33
N VAL A 68 -3.43 -3.68 8.67
CA VAL A 68 -2.03 -3.69 8.25
C VAL A 68 -1.93 -3.88 6.74
N ALA A 69 -2.70 -4.81 6.18
CA ALA A 69 -2.80 -5.08 4.74
C ALA A 69 -3.21 -3.81 3.97
N TRP A 70 -4.20 -3.08 4.45
CA TRP A 70 -4.59 -1.77 3.91
C TRP A 70 -3.45 -0.75 4.01
N ALA A 71 -2.73 -0.72 5.14
CA ALA A 71 -1.65 0.23 5.33
C ALA A 71 -0.45 -0.03 4.40
N VAL A 72 -0.20 -1.29 4.01
CA VAL A 72 0.85 -1.68 3.06
C VAL A 72 0.35 -1.85 1.62
N ASN A 73 -0.88 -1.39 1.32
CA ASN A 73 -1.51 -1.44 0.00
C ASN A 73 -1.64 -2.86 -0.59
N ALA A 74 -1.91 -3.86 0.25
CA ALA A 74 -2.29 -5.19 -0.22
C ALA A 74 -3.67 -5.17 -0.89
N THR A 75 -3.89 -6.09 -1.85
CA THR A 75 -5.22 -6.30 -2.44
C THR A 75 -6.00 -7.38 -1.67
N PRO A 76 -7.34 -7.35 -1.68
CA PRO A 76 -8.15 -8.43 -1.10
C PRO A 76 -7.80 -9.82 -1.63
N ASN A 77 -7.51 -9.92 -2.94
CA ASN A 77 -7.15 -11.20 -3.56
C ASN A 77 -5.82 -11.75 -3.00
N GLN A 78 -4.81 -10.90 -2.81
CA GLN A 78 -3.54 -11.32 -2.20
C GLN A 78 -3.76 -11.84 -0.76
N VAL A 79 -4.67 -11.23 -0.02
CA VAL A 79 -5.01 -11.65 1.36
C VAL A 79 -5.78 -12.98 1.37
N GLU A 80 -6.67 -13.18 0.40
CA GLU A 80 -7.43 -14.41 0.24
C GLU A 80 -6.53 -15.59 -0.17
N GLU A 81 -5.58 -15.35 -1.08
CA GLU A 81 -4.59 -16.34 -1.55
C GLU A 81 -3.69 -16.89 -0.42
N VAL A 82 -3.40 -16.08 0.60
CA VAL A 82 -2.63 -16.53 1.78
C VAL A 82 -3.50 -17.19 2.85
N GLY A 83 -4.76 -17.51 2.53
CA GLY A 83 -5.66 -18.26 3.41
C GLY A 83 -6.36 -17.43 4.48
N ARG A 84 -6.53 -16.11 4.26
CA ARG A 84 -7.19 -15.18 5.20
C ARG A 84 -8.49 -14.57 4.61
N PRO A 85 -9.51 -15.38 4.26
CA PRO A 85 -10.71 -14.88 3.56
C PRO A 85 -11.51 -13.85 4.36
N GLU A 86 -11.59 -13.99 5.70
CA GLU A 86 -12.29 -13.02 6.54
C GLU A 86 -11.55 -11.68 6.61
N ALA A 87 -10.21 -11.71 6.69
CA ALA A 87 -9.41 -10.49 6.61
C ALA A 87 -9.52 -9.83 5.22
N ALA A 88 -9.65 -10.61 4.15
CA ALA A 88 -9.90 -10.09 2.80
C ALA A 88 -11.27 -9.40 2.71
N ARG A 89 -12.31 -9.96 3.35
CA ARG A 89 -13.64 -9.35 3.46
C ARG A 89 -13.57 -8.01 4.21
N LEU A 90 -12.91 -7.97 5.37
CA LEU A 90 -12.71 -6.74 6.15
C LEU A 90 -11.87 -5.71 5.40
N LEU A 91 -10.86 -6.15 4.62
CA LEU A 91 -10.05 -5.26 3.80
C LEU A 91 -10.90 -4.58 2.71
N ARG A 92 -11.83 -5.29 2.07
CA ARG A 92 -12.79 -4.68 1.13
C ARG A 92 -13.60 -3.58 1.81
N GLU A 93 -14.14 -3.84 3.01
CA GLU A 93 -14.89 -2.83 3.77
C GLU A 93 -14.04 -1.61 4.15
N ILE A 94 -12.79 -1.82 4.56
CA ILE A 94 -11.85 -0.73 4.89
C ILE A 94 -11.55 0.10 3.63
N ILE A 95 -11.31 -0.55 2.50
CA ILE A 95 -11.08 0.11 1.20
C ILE A 95 -12.32 0.91 0.81
N ASP A 96 -13.51 0.33 0.82
CA ASP A 96 -14.74 1.02 0.44
C ASP A 96 -15.01 2.25 1.30
N LYS A 97 -14.70 2.16 2.60
CA LYS A 97 -14.92 3.23 3.57
C LYS A 97 -13.85 4.33 3.54
N HIS A 98 -12.61 4.00 3.21
CA HIS A 98 -11.46 4.90 3.40
C HIS A 98 -10.65 5.20 2.12
N SER A 99 -10.76 4.41 1.05
CA SER A 99 -10.02 4.63 -0.21
C SER A 99 -10.42 5.84 -1.05
N PRO A 100 -11.61 6.46 -0.96
CA PRO A 100 -11.83 7.72 -1.66
C PRO A 100 -11.22 8.93 -0.93
N LYS A 101 -10.64 8.79 0.28
CA LYS A 101 -10.13 9.93 1.07
C LYS A 101 -8.72 9.78 1.66
N ASP A 102 -8.17 8.57 1.79
CA ASP A 102 -6.91 8.33 2.53
C ASP A 102 -5.77 7.69 1.72
N THR A 103 -5.75 7.87 0.39
CA THR A 103 -4.61 7.43 -0.45
C THR A 103 -3.44 8.42 -0.40
N ILE A 104 -3.03 8.82 0.80
CA ILE A 104 -1.73 9.46 1.03
C ILE A 104 -1.19 8.94 2.35
N LEU A 105 -0.69 7.69 2.36
CA LEU A 105 0.58 7.55 3.03
C LEU A 105 1.50 8.51 2.29
N SER A 106 1.98 9.51 2.99
CA SER A 106 3.11 10.31 2.54
C SER A 106 4.23 9.33 2.21
N ALA A 107 4.23 8.83 0.97
CA ALA A 107 5.45 8.56 0.27
C ALA A 107 6.16 9.90 0.37
N VAL A 108 7.07 9.99 1.33
CA VAL A 108 8.28 10.74 1.11
C VAL A 108 8.80 10.12 -0.18
N LEU A 109 8.41 10.73 -1.31
CA LEU A 109 8.93 10.36 -2.61
C LEU A 109 10.44 10.31 -2.40
N ALA A 110 11.06 9.25 -2.91
CA ALA A 110 12.52 9.23 -2.91
C ALA A 110 12.97 10.59 -3.47
N PRO A 111 13.94 11.28 -2.85
CA PRO A 111 14.36 12.62 -3.26
C PRO A 111 14.71 12.73 -4.75
N ASP A 112 14.92 11.58 -5.38
CA ASP A 112 15.39 11.39 -6.75
C ASP A 112 14.27 11.06 -7.74
N VAL A 113 12.99 11.11 -7.33
CA VAL A 113 11.86 10.87 -8.26
C VAL A 113 11.77 12.02 -9.25
N THR A 114 12.15 11.73 -10.50
CA THR A 114 12.03 12.68 -11.61
C THR A 114 10.64 12.63 -12.23
N PRO A 115 10.16 13.73 -12.84
CA PRO A 115 8.92 13.74 -13.63
C PRO A 115 8.88 12.64 -14.70
N ASP A 116 10.03 12.31 -15.30
CA ASP A 116 10.14 11.25 -16.31
C ASP A 116 9.92 9.86 -15.72
N ALA A 117 10.39 9.59 -14.49
CA ALA A 117 10.13 8.33 -13.81
C ALA A 117 8.64 8.15 -13.52
N VAL A 118 7.95 9.22 -13.12
CA VAL A 118 6.49 9.24 -12.91
C VAL A 118 5.75 8.97 -14.22
N GLN A 119 6.13 9.64 -15.32
CA GLN A 119 5.50 9.40 -16.63
C GLN A 119 5.73 7.98 -17.14
N LYS A 120 6.95 7.44 -16.98
CA LYS A 120 7.27 6.08 -17.40
C LYS A 120 6.42 5.06 -16.65
N HIS A 121 6.26 5.24 -15.34
CA HIS A 121 5.43 4.37 -14.52
C HIS A 121 3.94 4.45 -14.89
N LEU A 122 3.43 5.67 -15.13
CA LEU A 122 2.06 5.88 -15.57
C LEU A 122 1.76 5.10 -16.86
N ARG A 123 2.65 5.22 -17.85
CA ARG A 123 2.52 4.48 -19.12
C ARG A 123 2.53 2.98 -18.90
N GLN A 124 3.46 2.48 -18.08
CA GLN A 124 3.59 1.05 -17.80
C GLN A 124 2.34 0.50 -17.12
N LYS A 125 1.77 1.22 -16.14
CA LYS A 125 0.54 0.82 -15.45
C LYS A 125 -0.69 0.90 -16.34
N LEU A 126 -0.82 1.91 -17.19
CA LEU A 126 -1.88 1.96 -18.20
C LEU A 126 -1.78 0.79 -19.18
N GLU A 127 -0.56 0.43 -19.59
CA GLU A 127 -0.34 -0.69 -20.50
C GLU A 127 -0.66 -2.04 -19.83
N GLU A 128 -0.33 -2.22 -18.55
CA GLU A 128 -0.77 -3.36 -17.73
C GLU A 128 -2.30 -3.45 -17.64
N ILE A 129 -3.01 -2.34 -17.38
CA ILE A 129 -4.49 -2.32 -17.31
C ILE A 129 -5.09 -2.68 -18.67
N ARG A 130 -4.52 -2.16 -19.76
CA ARG A 130 -5.02 -2.40 -21.12
C ARG A 130 -4.76 -3.82 -21.60
N SER A 131 -3.63 -4.40 -21.21
CA SER A 131 -3.20 -5.74 -21.62
C SER A 131 -3.76 -6.85 -20.74
N ALA A 132 -4.31 -6.53 -19.56
CA ALA A 132 -4.88 -7.52 -18.66
C ALA A 132 -6.11 -8.21 -19.28
N PRO A 133 -6.03 -9.52 -19.56
CA PRO A 133 -7.19 -10.29 -19.97
C PRO A 133 -8.10 -10.44 -18.74
N ASN A 134 -9.42 -10.33 -18.94
CA ASN A 134 -10.50 -10.51 -17.95
C ASN A 134 -11.11 -9.26 -17.31
N PHE A 135 -10.68 -8.03 -17.65
CA PHE A 135 -11.41 -6.82 -17.25
C PHE A 135 -12.41 -6.38 -18.31
N THR A 136 -13.63 -6.05 -17.88
CA THR A 136 -14.64 -5.39 -18.71
C THR A 136 -14.19 -3.96 -19.09
N PRO A 137 -14.75 -3.37 -20.16
CA PRO A 137 -14.43 -2.00 -20.53
C PRO A 137 -14.70 -0.97 -19.43
N GLU A 138 -15.76 -1.17 -18.64
CA GLU A 138 -16.16 -0.28 -17.54
C GLU A 138 -15.21 -0.38 -16.34
N GLU A 139 -14.76 -1.58 -15.99
CA GLU A 139 -13.73 -1.79 -14.98
C GLU A 139 -12.39 -1.18 -15.40
N ARG A 140 -12.00 -1.33 -16.67
CA ARG A 140 -10.77 -0.69 -17.18
C ARG A 140 -10.86 0.83 -17.12
N ALA A 141 -11.98 1.43 -17.53
CA ALA A 141 -12.18 2.87 -17.46
C ALA A 141 -12.07 3.38 -16.01
N SER A 142 -12.68 2.67 -15.06
CA SER A 142 -12.60 2.99 -13.63
C SER A 142 -11.16 2.88 -13.09
N MET A 143 -10.41 1.86 -13.53
CA MET A 143 -8.99 1.69 -13.16
C MET A 143 -8.09 2.76 -13.77
N GLU A 144 -8.34 3.17 -15.02
CA GLU A 144 -7.63 4.27 -15.68
C GLU A 144 -7.89 5.61 -14.97
N GLU A 145 -9.16 5.94 -14.67
CA GLU A 145 -9.52 7.14 -13.92
C GLU A 145 -8.89 7.18 -12.52
N PHE A 146 -8.91 6.04 -11.82
CA PHE A 146 -8.29 5.93 -10.50
C PHE A 146 -6.76 6.12 -10.56
N LEU A 147 -6.10 5.55 -11.56
CA LEU A 147 -4.65 5.73 -11.77
C LEU A 147 -4.30 7.19 -12.09
N ILE A 148 -5.10 7.87 -12.91
CA ILE A 148 -4.93 9.30 -13.22
C ILE A 148 -5.08 10.12 -11.94
N ALA A 149 -6.14 9.90 -11.16
CA ALA A 149 -6.37 10.61 -9.90
C ALA A 149 -5.21 10.43 -8.91
N GLN A 150 -4.66 9.21 -8.80
CA GLN A 150 -3.50 8.95 -7.96
C GLN A 150 -2.27 9.78 -8.38
N ILE A 151 -2.07 9.95 -9.68
CA ILE A 151 -0.87 10.65 -10.18
C ILE A 151 -1.05 12.16 -10.13
N GLU A 152 -2.24 12.68 -10.36
CA GLU A 152 -2.56 14.09 -10.08
C GLU A 152 -2.30 14.44 -8.61
N LEU A 153 -2.70 13.58 -7.69
CA LEU A 153 -2.42 13.74 -6.26
C LEU A 153 -0.91 13.72 -5.96
N LEU A 154 -0.17 12.84 -6.63
CA LEU A 154 1.28 12.72 -6.48
C LEU A 154 2.00 13.97 -7.02
N LEU A 155 1.58 14.47 -8.18
CA LEU A 155 2.08 15.71 -8.78
C LEU A 155 1.76 16.94 -7.93
N GLN A 156 0.55 17.03 -7.36
CA GLN A 156 0.19 18.12 -6.45
C GLN A 156 1.06 18.13 -5.19
N ASN A 157 1.38 16.96 -4.65
CA ASN A 157 2.29 16.86 -3.49
C ASN A 157 3.73 17.27 -3.85
N VAL A 158 4.23 16.89 -5.03
CA VAL A 158 5.55 17.34 -5.53
C VAL A 158 5.55 18.86 -5.74
N GLY A 159 4.49 19.41 -6.32
CA GLY A 159 4.32 20.85 -6.52
C GLY A 159 4.41 21.63 -5.20
N ARG A 160 3.65 21.20 -4.18
CA ARG A 160 3.69 21.81 -2.84
C ARG A 160 5.07 21.68 -2.17
N GLN A 161 5.73 20.54 -2.32
CA GLN A 161 7.09 20.35 -1.77
C GLN A 161 8.11 21.27 -2.45
N MET A 162 8.02 21.46 -3.77
CA MET A 162 8.87 22.42 -4.50
C MET A 162 8.57 23.87 -4.13
N GLU A 163 7.31 24.24 -3.90
CA GLU A 163 6.93 25.58 -3.43
C GLU A 163 7.47 25.86 -2.02
N MET A 164 7.40 24.89 -1.10
CA MET A 164 7.98 25.01 0.24
C MET A 164 9.51 25.16 0.23
N LEU A 165 10.19 24.52 -0.73
CA LEU A 165 11.64 24.65 -0.92
C LEU A 165 12.04 25.99 -1.57
N ARG A 166 11.18 26.59 -2.41
CA ARG A 166 11.41 27.91 -3.04
C ARG A 166 11.05 29.10 -2.15
N SER A 167 10.25 28.87 -1.11
CA SER A 167 9.79 29.92 -0.17
C SER A 167 10.74 30.12 1.03
N ARG A 168 11.94 29.54 0.98
CA ARG A 168 13.05 29.76 1.92
C ARG A 168 14.17 30.51 1.22
#